data_AF-A0A392MFR9-F1
#
_entry.id   AF-A0A392MFR9-F1
#
_cell.length_a   1.000
_cell.length_b   1.000
_cell.length_c   1.000
_cell.angle_alpha   90.00
_cell.angle_beta   90.00
_cell.angle_gamma   90.00
#
_symmetry.space_group_name_H-M   'P 1'
#
loop_
_entity.id
_entity.type
_entity.pdbx_description
1 polymer ?
#
loop_
_entity_poly.entity_id
_entity_poly.type
_entity_poly.pdbx_seq_one_letter_code
_entity_poly.pdbx_strand_id
1 'polypeptide(L)'
;MDSSASSMPSLAAPTIKQIHRILHLETEDLMEQVDDFSTFVMELKDYSWRLTRRETVFLDQVLRFQKELVADVPFINLVEEAGWIHEEMVTSSFAQSGLIKESMKVQEEILALSFAEEEIIDDKIEALDRDLGPLLKRKKELRAEIHVGVTKLLERRSALVRVQGKQKRLRDELSVAMEDVEIVKKCKHTLEDMHESARDAAKGLDVVVP
;
A
#
# COMPACT_ATOMS: atom_id res chain seq x y z
N MET A 1 58.63 -26.73 -93.66
CA MET A 1 57.31 -27.40 -93.62
C MET A 1 56.90 -27.45 -92.18
N ASP A 2 56.07 -26.48 -91.84
CA ASP A 2 55.63 -26.18 -90.48
C ASP A 2 54.65 -27.25 -90.00
N SER A 3 54.98 -27.91 -88.90
CA SER A 3 54.01 -28.65 -88.10
C SER A 3 53.63 -27.78 -86.90
N SER A 4 52.89 -26.72 -87.18
CA SER A 4 52.15 -25.98 -86.15
C SER A 4 50.92 -26.80 -85.80
N ALA A 5 51.07 -27.69 -84.82
CA ALA A 5 49.93 -28.24 -84.10
C ALA A 5 49.21 -27.07 -83.43
N SER A 6 48.13 -26.61 -84.05
CA SER A 6 47.16 -25.69 -83.47
C SER A 6 46.67 -26.29 -82.14
N SER A 7 47.23 -25.80 -81.04
CA SER A 7 46.77 -26.12 -79.69
C SER A 7 45.40 -25.46 -79.52
N MET A 8 44.34 -26.22 -79.75
CA MET A 8 42.98 -25.83 -79.38
C MET A 8 42.97 -25.34 -77.92
N PRO A 9 42.36 -24.17 -77.61
CA PRO A 9 42.22 -23.72 -76.24
C PRO A 9 41.43 -24.76 -75.43
N SER A 10 41.92 -25.11 -74.24
CA SER A 10 41.25 -26.05 -73.34
C SER A 10 39.83 -25.54 -73.04
N LEU A 11 38.81 -26.32 -73.41
CA LEU A 11 37.41 -25.99 -73.14
C LEU A 11 37.11 -25.95 -71.63
N ALA A 12 37.96 -26.57 -70.80
CA ALA A 12 37.88 -26.55 -69.34
C ALA A 12 38.55 -25.31 -68.70
N ALA A 13 39.32 -24.51 -69.47
CA ALA A 13 40.07 -23.38 -68.93
C ALA A 13 39.20 -22.29 -68.25
N PRO A 14 38.00 -21.93 -68.77
CA PRO A 14 37.12 -20.98 -68.09
C PRO A 14 36.64 -21.50 -66.74
N THR A 15 36.21 -22.76 -66.68
CA THR A 15 35.71 -23.43 -65.46
C THR A 15 36.84 -23.56 -64.42
N ILE A 16 38.05 -23.95 -64.83
CA ILE A 16 39.23 -23.99 -63.96
C ILE A 16 39.55 -22.61 -63.39
N LYS A 17 39.43 -21.54 -64.20
CA LYS A 17 39.64 -20.16 -63.73
C LYS A 17 38.61 -19.74 -62.68
N GLN A 18 37.35 -20.17 -62.81
CA GLN A 18 36.32 -19.89 -61.80
C GLN A 18 36.56 -20.67 -60.51
N ILE A 19 36.85 -21.97 -60.59
CA ILE A 19 37.23 -22.78 -59.42
C ILE A 19 38.44 -22.16 -58.71
N HIS A 20 39.46 -21.74 -59.46
CA HIS A 20 40.64 -21.09 -58.90
C HIS A 20 40.29 -19.76 -58.19
N ARG A 21 39.39 -18.95 -58.77
CA ARG A 21 38.93 -17.72 -58.14
C ARG A 21 38.23 -17.99 -56.81
N ILE A 22 37.35 -18.98 -56.77
CA ILE A 22 36.62 -19.37 -55.55
C ILE A 22 37.58 -19.95 -54.51
N LEU A 23 38.56 -20.76 -54.91
CA LEU A 23 39.61 -21.26 -54.00
C LEU A 23 40.55 -20.18 -53.45
N HIS A 24 40.52 -18.95 -54.00
CA HIS A 24 41.27 -17.80 -53.46
C HIS A 24 40.47 -16.97 -52.45
N LEU A 25 39.21 -17.34 -52.19
CA LEU A 25 38.41 -16.72 -51.14
C LEU A 25 38.90 -17.15 -49.75
N GLU A 26 38.55 -16.35 -48.75
CA GLU A 26 38.68 -16.78 -47.35
C GLU A 26 37.73 -17.95 -47.08
N THR A 27 38.02 -18.73 -46.03
CA THR A 27 37.27 -19.97 -45.75
C THR A 27 35.78 -19.72 -45.53
N GLU A 28 35.41 -18.64 -44.83
CA GLU A 28 34.01 -18.25 -44.62
C GLU A 28 33.30 -17.91 -45.94
N ASP A 29 33.90 -17.03 -46.75
CA ASP A 29 33.37 -16.63 -48.07
C ASP A 29 33.24 -17.82 -49.03
N LEU A 30 34.12 -18.82 -48.89
CA LEU A 30 34.09 -20.08 -49.63
C LEU A 30 32.95 -20.99 -49.16
N MET A 31 32.69 -21.04 -47.85
CA MET A 31 31.58 -21.78 -47.25
C MET A 31 30.21 -21.19 -47.63
N GLU A 32 30.14 -19.88 -47.87
CA GLU A 32 28.94 -19.24 -48.42
C GLU A 32 28.71 -19.60 -49.91
N GLN A 33 29.77 -19.96 -50.64
CA GLN A 33 29.75 -20.24 -52.08
C GLN A 33 29.84 -21.73 -52.43
N VAL A 34 29.50 -22.62 -51.49
CA VAL A 34 29.63 -24.09 -51.66
C VAL A 34 28.82 -24.62 -52.85
N ASP A 35 27.64 -24.05 -53.10
CA ASP A 35 26.77 -24.45 -54.21
C ASP A 35 27.35 -24.05 -55.57
N ASP A 36 27.85 -22.81 -55.67
CA ASP A 36 28.52 -22.30 -56.87
C ASP A 36 29.82 -23.06 -57.15
N PHE A 37 30.61 -23.28 -56.10
CA PHE A 37 31.83 -24.09 -56.16
C PHE A 37 31.50 -25.50 -56.68
N SER A 38 30.54 -26.18 -56.05
CA SER A 38 30.09 -27.52 -56.44
C SER A 38 29.63 -27.60 -57.89
N THR A 39 28.93 -26.57 -58.36
CA THR A 39 28.47 -26.47 -59.75
C THR A 39 29.65 -26.44 -60.71
N PHE A 40 30.67 -25.60 -60.45
CA PHE A 40 31.86 -25.53 -61.30
C PHE A 40 32.70 -26.81 -61.24
N VAL A 41 32.80 -27.47 -60.09
CA VAL A 41 33.52 -28.75 -59.96
C VAL A 41 32.86 -29.85 -60.79
N MET A 42 31.52 -29.90 -60.79
CA MET A 42 30.77 -30.85 -61.59
C MET A 42 30.86 -30.55 -63.09
N GLU A 43 30.81 -29.28 -63.47
CA GLU A 43 31.05 -28.83 -64.85
C GLU A 43 32.46 -29.25 -65.33
N LEU A 44 33.49 -29.09 -64.49
CA LEU A 44 34.85 -29.54 -64.82
C LEU A 44 34.94 -31.07 -64.96
N LYS A 45 34.20 -31.83 -64.15
CA LYS A 45 34.12 -33.29 -64.21
C LYS A 45 33.52 -33.79 -65.52
N ASP A 46 32.55 -33.08 -66.09
CA ASP A 46 31.96 -33.40 -67.39
C ASP A 46 32.98 -33.30 -68.53
N TYR A 47 34.04 -32.51 -68.36
CA TYR A 47 35.19 -32.42 -69.28
C TYR A 47 36.31 -33.44 -69.02
N SER A 48 36.15 -34.38 -68.08
CA SER A 48 37.19 -35.33 -67.63
C SER A 48 37.91 -36.10 -68.74
N TRP A 49 37.22 -36.44 -69.83
CA TRP A 49 37.77 -37.17 -70.98
C TRP A 49 38.74 -36.36 -71.86
N ARG A 50 38.86 -35.04 -71.64
CA ARG A 50 39.75 -34.13 -72.38
C ARG A 50 40.81 -33.45 -71.54
N LEU A 51 40.84 -33.71 -70.23
CA LEU A 51 41.76 -33.04 -69.33
C LEU A 51 43.19 -33.52 -69.58
N THR A 52 44.14 -32.60 -69.52
CA THR A 52 45.56 -32.93 -69.45
C THR A 52 45.88 -33.59 -68.11
N ARG A 53 47.01 -34.30 -68.02
CA ARG A 53 47.44 -34.97 -66.77
C ARG A 53 47.45 -34.02 -65.55
N ARG A 54 47.79 -32.75 -65.72
CA ARG A 54 47.80 -31.76 -64.63
C ARG A 54 46.37 -31.37 -64.22
N GLU A 55 45.49 -31.14 -65.18
CA GLU A 55 44.09 -30.82 -64.93
C GLU A 55 43.33 -32.00 -64.31
N THR A 56 43.68 -33.24 -64.65
CA THR A 56 43.13 -34.44 -63.99
C THR A 56 43.50 -34.51 -62.52
N VAL A 57 44.75 -34.21 -62.17
CA VAL A 57 45.19 -34.16 -60.76
C VAL A 57 44.48 -33.03 -60.02
N PHE A 58 44.33 -31.86 -60.65
CA PHE A 58 43.56 -30.75 -60.09
C PHE A 58 42.09 -31.14 -59.83
N LEU A 59 41.44 -31.78 -60.79
CA LEU A 59 40.06 -32.27 -60.64
C LEU A 59 39.92 -33.28 -59.49
N ASP A 60 40.86 -34.23 -59.32
CA ASP A 60 40.83 -35.19 -58.20
C ASP A 60 40.94 -34.48 -56.83
N GLN A 61 41.81 -33.49 -56.71
CA GLN A 61 41.95 -32.71 -55.48
C GLN A 61 40.69 -31.89 -55.17
N VAL A 62 40.16 -31.21 -56.19
CA VAL A 62 38.98 -30.37 -56.06
C VAL A 62 37.71 -31.19 -55.79
N LEU A 63 37.57 -32.40 -56.36
CA LEU A 63 36.47 -33.31 -56.05
C LEU A 63 36.51 -33.83 -54.61
N ARG A 64 37.70 -34.15 -54.10
CA ARG A 64 37.86 -34.53 -52.69
C ARG A 64 37.49 -33.38 -51.77
N PHE A 65 38.01 -32.19 -52.06
CA PHE A 65 37.72 -30.99 -51.28
C PHE A 65 36.24 -30.63 -51.32
N GLN A 66 35.60 -30.64 -52.49
CA GLN A 66 34.16 -30.42 -52.64
C GLN A 66 33.36 -31.40 -51.78
N LYS A 67 33.73 -32.68 -51.77
CA LYS A 67 33.00 -33.70 -51.00
C LYS A 67 33.03 -33.39 -49.50
N GLU A 68 34.19 -33.04 -48.95
CA GLU A 68 34.30 -32.68 -47.53
C GLU A 68 33.55 -31.36 -47.26
N LEU A 69 33.72 -30.35 -48.13
CA LEU A 69 33.07 -29.06 -47.99
C LEU A 69 31.53 -29.17 -47.98
N VAL A 70 30.94 -29.95 -48.89
CA VAL A 70 29.49 -30.19 -48.94
C VAL A 70 28.99 -30.98 -47.73
N ALA A 71 29.82 -31.83 -47.14
CA ALA A 71 29.47 -32.61 -45.95
C ALA A 71 29.57 -31.78 -44.66
N ASP A 72 30.64 -31.01 -44.51
CA ASP A 72 30.99 -30.36 -43.25
C ASP A 72 30.34 -28.98 -43.09
N VAL A 73 30.14 -28.21 -44.16
CA VAL A 73 29.60 -26.84 -44.07
C VAL A 73 28.21 -26.79 -43.41
N PRO A 74 27.24 -27.66 -43.76
CA PRO A 74 25.95 -27.67 -43.07
C PRO A 74 26.08 -27.95 -41.57
N PHE A 75 27.04 -28.80 -41.18
CA PHE A 75 27.29 -29.12 -39.77
C PHE A 75 27.96 -27.95 -39.04
N ILE A 76 28.98 -27.32 -39.64
CA ILE A 76 29.67 -26.15 -39.06
C ILE A 76 28.67 -25.02 -38.82
N ASN A 77 27.90 -24.63 -39.84
CA ASN A 77 26.91 -23.56 -39.73
C ASN A 77 25.87 -23.85 -38.64
N LEU A 78 25.38 -25.10 -38.57
CA LEU A 78 24.41 -25.51 -37.55
C LEU A 78 24.99 -25.40 -36.13
N VAL A 79 26.24 -25.81 -35.94
CA VAL A 79 26.92 -25.77 -34.62
C VAL A 79 27.21 -24.33 -34.22
N GLU A 80 27.67 -23.48 -35.14
CA GLU A 80 27.96 -22.07 -34.86
C GLU A 80 26.69 -21.28 -34.55
N GLU A 81 25.62 -21.47 -35.34
CA GLU A 81 24.32 -20.85 -35.08
C GLU A 81 23.78 -21.29 -33.72
N ALA A 82 23.81 -22.59 -33.42
CA ALA A 82 23.39 -23.10 -32.12
C ALA A 82 24.24 -22.51 -30.98
N GLY A 83 25.56 -22.42 -31.17
CA GLY A 83 26.49 -21.83 -30.21
C GLY A 83 26.14 -20.38 -29.89
N TRP A 84 25.94 -19.56 -30.93
CA TRP A 84 25.55 -18.16 -30.79
C TRP A 84 24.20 -18.00 -30.08
N ILE A 85 23.17 -18.75 -30.50
CA ILE A 85 21.84 -18.72 -29.87
C ILE A 85 21.94 -19.11 -28.38
N HIS A 86 22.69 -20.17 -28.06
CA HIS A 86 22.87 -20.60 -26.68
C HIS A 86 23.61 -19.58 -25.83
N GLU A 87 24.67 -18.96 -26.34
CA GLU A 87 25.41 -17.92 -25.62
C GLU A 87 24.52 -16.72 -25.30
N GLU A 88 23.71 -16.27 -26.26
CA GLU A 88 22.79 -15.15 -26.06
C GLU A 88 21.69 -15.51 -25.04
N MET A 89 21.10 -16.70 -25.16
CA MET A 89 20.10 -17.18 -24.19
C MET A 89 20.68 -17.28 -22.78
N VAL A 90 21.89 -17.81 -22.62
CA VAL A 90 22.56 -17.95 -21.32
C VAL A 90 22.83 -16.57 -20.73
N THR A 91 23.39 -15.65 -21.51
CA THR A 91 23.69 -14.29 -21.06
C THR A 91 22.43 -13.55 -20.62
N SER A 92 21.36 -13.63 -21.40
CA SER A 92 20.05 -13.05 -21.07
C SER A 92 19.45 -13.67 -19.80
N SER A 93 19.53 -15.00 -19.67
CA SER A 93 19.05 -15.73 -18.48
C SER A 93 19.80 -15.31 -17.21
N PHE A 94 21.13 -15.13 -17.28
CA PHE A 94 21.93 -14.62 -16.16
C PHE A 94 21.55 -13.19 -15.78
N ALA A 95 21.35 -12.31 -16.77
CA ALA A 95 20.90 -10.94 -16.52
C ALA A 95 19.54 -10.92 -15.82
N GLN A 96 18.58 -11.69 -16.31
CA GLN A 96 17.26 -11.83 -15.69
C GLN A 96 17.33 -12.41 -14.28
N SER A 97 18.14 -13.46 -14.06
CA SER A 97 18.36 -14.04 -12.72
C SER A 97 18.94 -13.01 -11.75
N GLY A 98 19.87 -12.18 -12.20
CA GLY A 98 20.43 -11.07 -11.42
C GLY A 98 19.37 -10.06 -11.00
N LEU A 99 18.53 -9.61 -11.95
CA LEU A 99 17.44 -8.68 -11.66
C LEU A 99 16.44 -9.24 -10.65
N ILE A 100 16.08 -10.52 -10.77
CA ILE A 100 15.17 -11.18 -9.82
C ILE A 100 15.78 -11.22 -8.42
N LYS A 101 17.07 -11.58 -8.30
CA LYS A 101 17.75 -11.61 -6.99
C LYS A 101 17.77 -10.25 -6.32
N GLU A 102 18.02 -9.18 -7.07
CA GLU A 102 18.04 -7.83 -6.50
C GLU A 102 16.64 -7.37 -6.09
N SER A 103 15.63 -7.66 -6.92
CA SER A 103 14.22 -7.42 -6.58
C SER A 103 13.81 -8.14 -5.28
N MET A 104 14.22 -9.41 -5.12
CA MET A 104 13.96 -10.18 -3.90
C MET A 104 14.58 -9.52 -2.66
N LYS A 105 15.84 -9.10 -2.71
CA LYS A 105 16.49 -8.41 -1.58
C LYS A 105 15.76 -7.14 -1.17
N VAL A 106 15.34 -6.34 -2.15
CA VAL A 106 14.55 -5.11 -1.89
C VAL A 106 13.23 -5.46 -1.20
N GLN A 107 12.54 -6.52 -1.65
CA GLN A 107 11.31 -6.98 -1.00
C GLN A 107 11.55 -7.48 0.43
N GLU A 108 12.64 -8.21 0.67
CA GLU A 108 13.04 -8.67 2.00
C GLU A 108 13.31 -7.48 2.94
N GLU A 109 13.99 -6.44 2.46
CA GLU A 109 14.25 -5.22 3.24
C GLU A 109 12.96 -4.45 3.56
N ILE A 110 12.05 -4.32 2.60
CA ILE A 110 10.73 -3.71 2.83
C ILE A 110 9.96 -4.47 3.90
N LEU A 111 9.95 -5.81 3.84
CA LEU A 111 9.29 -6.64 4.85
C LEU A 111 9.90 -6.45 6.23
N ALA A 112 11.24 -6.40 6.32
CA ALA A 112 11.93 -6.15 7.59
C ALA A 112 11.55 -4.79 8.19
N LEU A 113 11.45 -3.74 7.37
CA LEU A 113 11.00 -2.41 7.81
C LEU A 113 9.53 -2.44 8.27
N SER A 114 8.66 -3.14 7.54
CA SER A 114 7.24 -3.28 7.92
C SER A 114 7.08 -4.01 9.26
N PHE A 115 7.85 -5.07 9.52
CA PHE A 115 7.82 -5.75 10.82
C PHE A 115 8.30 -4.86 11.96
N ALA A 116 9.35 -4.06 11.75
CA ALA A 116 9.82 -3.11 12.75
C ALA A 116 8.78 -2.01 13.04
N GLU A 117 8.05 -1.55 12.02
CA GLU A 117 6.95 -0.62 12.21
C GLU A 117 5.77 -1.24 12.95
N GLU A 118 5.42 -2.49 12.65
CA GLU A 118 4.39 -3.26 13.35
C GLU A 118 4.71 -3.37 14.85
N GLU A 119 5.94 -3.72 15.22
CA GLU A 119 6.38 -3.80 16.62
C GLU A 119 6.23 -2.45 17.35
N ILE A 120 6.59 -1.33 16.70
CA ILE A 120 6.40 0.02 17.26
C ILE A 120 4.90 0.34 17.45
N ILE A 121 4.05 -0.11 16.55
CA ILE A 121 2.60 0.07 16.65
C ILE A 121 2.04 -0.75 17.82
N ASP A 122 2.47 -2.00 17.97
CA ASP A 122 2.07 -2.87 19.08
C ASP A 122 2.47 -2.26 20.43
N ASP A 123 3.70 -1.76 20.57
CA ASP A 123 4.16 -1.06 21.78
C ASP A 123 3.27 0.15 22.13
N LYS A 124 2.84 0.92 21.12
CA LYS A 124 1.92 2.05 21.30
C LYS A 124 0.53 1.60 21.72
N ILE A 125 0.02 0.52 21.13
CA ILE A 125 -1.27 -0.06 21.49
C ILE A 125 -1.23 -0.48 22.96
N GLU A 126 -0.18 -1.18 23.38
CA GLU A 126 -0.03 -1.59 24.78
C GLU A 126 0.06 -0.40 25.73
N ALA A 127 0.80 0.65 25.37
CA ALA A 127 0.90 1.86 26.19
C ALA A 127 -0.47 2.54 26.36
N LEU A 128 -1.23 2.66 25.28
CA LEU A 128 -2.58 3.23 25.33
C LEU A 128 -3.55 2.36 26.14
N ASP A 129 -3.46 1.03 26.06
CA ASP A 129 -4.30 0.13 26.84
C ASP A 129 -3.98 0.23 28.35
N ARG A 130 -2.69 0.34 28.70
CA ARG A 130 -2.23 0.62 30.07
C ARG A 130 -2.81 1.93 30.62
N ASP A 131 -2.90 2.98 29.80
CA ASP A 131 -3.45 4.27 30.20
C ASP A 131 -5.00 4.27 30.28
N LEU A 132 -5.65 3.48 29.43
CA LEU A 132 -7.12 3.41 29.36
C LEU A 132 -7.73 2.81 30.64
N GLY A 133 -7.10 1.79 31.21
CA GLY A 133 -7.58 1.11 32.43
C GLY A 133 -7.82 2.06 33.62
N PRO A 134 -6.81 2.84 34.05
CA PRO A 134 -6.95 3.85 35.10
C PRO A 134 -8.03 4.90 34.81
N LEU A 135 -8.13 5.38 33.56
CA LEU A 135 -9.16 6.36 33.16
C LEU A 135 -10.57 5.78 33.30
N LEU A 136 -10.78 4.54 32.87
CA LEU A 136 -12.06 3.85 33.03
C LEU A 136 -12.41 3.63 34.50
N LYS A 137 -11.42 3.31 35.35
CA LYS A 137 -11.60 3.21 36.80
C LYS A 137 -12.01 4.56 37.39
N ARG A 138 -11.29 5.65 37.08
CA ARG A 138 -11.61 7.00 37.58
C ARG A 138 -12.98 7.48 37.13
N LYS A 139 -13.39 7.16 35.89
CA LYS A 139 -14.75 7.45 35.39
C LYS A 139 -15.83 6.77 36.22
N LYS A 140 -15.62 5.51 36.64
CA LYS A 140 -16.57 4.78 37.50
C LYS A 140 -16.67 5.40 38.90
N GLU A 141 -15.53 5.75 39.50
CA GLU A 141 -15.48 6.43 40.80
C GLU A 141 -16.21 7.78 40.75
N LEU A 142 -15.90 8.61 39.75
CA LEU A 142 -16.53 9.91 39.58
C LEU A 142 -18.05 9.79 39.39
N ARG A 143 -18.52 8.78 38.64
CA ARG A 143 -19.96 8.52 38.49
C ARG A 143 -20.61 8.19 39.84
N ALA A 144 -19.94 7.42 40.70
CA ALA A 144 -20.44 7.13 42.05
C ALA A 144 -20.48 8.39 42.93
N GLU A 145 -19.42 9.21 42.91
CA GLU A 145 -19.36 10.49 43.62
C GLU A 145 -20.50 11.43 43.19
N ILE A 146 -20.73 11.56 41.88
CA ILE A 146 -21.84 12.36 41.31
C ILE A 146 -23.18 11.83 41.80
N HIS A 147 -23.40 10.51 41.76
CA HIS A 147 -24.65 9.91 42.20
C HIS A 147 -24.95 10.23 43.67
N VAL A 148 -23.95 10.09 44.55
CA VAL A 148 -24.06 10.49 45.97
C VAL A 148 -24.39 11.98 46.11
N GLY A 149 -23.73 12.85 45.34
CA GLY A 149 -23.99 14.29 45.33
C GLY A 149 -25.42 14.63 44.92
N VAL A 150 -25.93 13.99 43.87
CA VAL A 150 -27.31 14.16 43.39
C VAL A 150 -28.31 13.73 44.46
N THR A 151 -28.11 12.57 45.11
CA THR A 151 -28.99 12.10 46.18
C THR A 151 -29.04 13.08 47.35
N LYS A 152 -27.89 13.57 47.83
CA LYS A 152 -27.82 14.58 48.89
C LYS A 152 -28.52 15.89 48.49
N LEU A 153 -28.38 16.31 47.24
CA LEU A 153 -29.05 17.51 46.74
C LEU A 153 -30.58 17.35 46.71
N LEU A 154 -31.06 16.17 46.31
CA LEU A 154 -32.50 15.85 46.32
C LEU A 154 -33.06 15.86 47.74
N GLU A 155 -32.37 15.25 48.71
CA GLU A 155 -32.76 15.29 50.12
C GLU A 155 -32.89 16.72 50.65
N ARG A 156 -31.90 17.59 50.35
CA ARG A 156 -31.93 19.01 50.70
C ARG A 156 -33.09 19.75 50.04
N ARG A 157 -33.35 19.51 48.76
CA ARG A 157 -34.51 20.08 48.04
C ARG A 157 -35.83 19.67 48.69
N SER A 158 -36.00 18.39 49.04
CA SER A 158 -37.19 17.91 49.75
C SER A 158 -37.35 18.55 51.13
N ALA A 159 -36.25 18.74 51.87
CA ALA A 159 -36.28 19.44 53.16
C ALA A 159 -36.68 20.92 53.02
N LEU A 160 -36.15 21.62 52.02
CA LEU A 160 -36.49 23.01 51.72
C LEU A 160 -37.99 23.18 51.45
N VAL A 161 -38.58 22.31 50.62
CA VAL A 161 -40.02 22.33 50.32
C VAL A 161 -40.87 22.20 51.61
N ARG A 162 -40.48 21.32 52.53
CA ARG A 162 -41.17 21.18 53.82
C ARG A 162 -41.08 22.45 54.67
N VAL A 163 -39.91 23.09 54.71
CA VAL A 163 -39.70 24.34 55.47
C VAL A 163 -40.49 25.48 54.86
N GLN A 164 -40.48 25.65 53.53
CA GLN A 164 -41.28 26.66 52.85
C GLN A 164 -42.78 26.48 53.10
N GLY A 165 -43.26 25.23 53.11
CA GLY A 165 -44.65 24.93 53.47
C GLY A 165 -45.00 25.35 54.90
N LYS A 166 -44.11 25.13 55.88
CA LYS A 166 -44.28 25.61 57.26
C LYS A 166 -44.26 27.14 57.34
N GLN A 167 -43.31 27.77 56.64
CA GLN A 167 -43.19 29.22 56.60
C GLN A 167 -44.45 29.90 56.04
N LYS A 168 -45.05 29.32 55.00
CA LYS A 168 -46.32 29.81 54.45
C LYS A 168 -47.44 29.72 55.49
N ARG A 169 -47.64 28.56 56.12
CA ARG A 169 -48.66 28.40 57.17
C ARG A 169 -48.50 29.38 58.33
N LEU A 170 -47.28 29.51 58.87
CA LEU A 170 -47.01 30.45 59.96
C LEU A 170 -47.25 31.92 59.53
N ARG A 171 -46.99 32.26 58.28
CA ARG A 171 -47.29 33.59 57.73
C ARG A 171 -48.80 33.83 57.67
N ASP A 172 -49.56 32.83 57.24
CA ASP A 172 -51.02 32.89 57.16
C ASP A 172 -51.62 33.00 58.58
N GLU A 173 -51.15 32.19 59.54
CA GLU A 173 -51.54 32.24 60.96
C GLU A 173 -51.21 33.59 61.61
N LEU A 174 -50.03 34.16 61.33
CA LEU A 174 -49.64 35.47 61.84
C LEU A 174 -50.57 36.59 61.30
N SER A 175 -50.98 36.51 60.04
CA SER A 175 -51.91 37.47 59.44
C SER A 175 -53.24 37.50 60.21
N VAL A 176 -53.80 36.32 60.50
CA VAL A 176 -55.04 36.19 61.28
C VAL A 176 -54.87 36.74 62.70
N ALA A 177 -53.78 36.36 63.39
CA ALA A 177 -53.51 36.85 64.73
C ALA A 177 -53.35 38.39 64.78
N MET A 178 -52.78 38.99 63.74
CA MET A 178 -52.69 40.45 63.64
C MET A 178 -54.07 41.11 63.46
N GLU A 179 -54.96 40.51 62.68
CA GLU A 179 -56.35 40.97 62.54
C GLU A 179 -57.09 40.89 63.90
N ASP A 180 -56.93 39.79 64.64
CA ASP A 180 -57.51 39.61 65.97
C ASP A 180 -57.00 40.68 66.96
N VAL A 181 -55.71 41.01 66.93
CA VAL A 181 -55.13 42.08 67.77
C VAL A 181 -55.79 43.42 67.49
N GLU A 182 -56.07 43.74 66.22
CA GLU A 182 -56.78 44.99 65.86
C GLU A 182 -58.24 44.98 66.34
N ILE A 183 -58.92 43.83 66.32
CA ILE A 183 -60.26 43.68 66.90
C ILE A 183 -60.22 43.89 68.42
N VAL A 184 -59.29 43.23 69.12
CA VAL A 184 -59.13 43.38 70.58
C VAL A 184 -58.85 44.83 70.96
N LYS A 185 -57.99 45.54 70.20
CA LYS A 185 -57.74 46.97 70.43
C LYS A 185 -59.02 47.80 70.32
N LYS A 186 -59.87 47.54 69.31
CA LYS A 186 -61.17 48.22 69.16
C LYS A 186 -62.10 47.91 70.32
N CYS A 187 -62.26 46.63 70.69
CA CYS A 187 -63.08 46.22 71.82
C CYS A 187 -62.61 46.84 73.14
N LYS A 188 -61.29 46.89 73.35
CA LYS A 188 -60.68 47.53 74.53
C LYS A 188 -61.03 49.02 74.59
N HIS A 189 -60.89 49.77 73.50
CA HIS A 189 -61.28 51.18 73.44
C HIS A 189 -62.77 51.36 73.77
N THR A 190 -63.66 50.53 73.19
CA THR A 190 -65.10 50.60 73.50
C THR A 190 -65.39 50.35 74.97
N LEU A 191 -64.72 49.37 75.61
CA LEU A 191 -64.86 49.13 77.05
C LEU A 191 -64.34 50.29 77.89
N GLU A 192 -63.21 50.89 77.50
CA GLU A 192 -62.65 52.09 78.14
C GLU A 192 -63.65 53.26 78.06
N ASP A 193 -64.27 53.50 76.89
CA ASP A 193 -65.31 54.51 76.70
C ASP A 193 -66.57 54.25 77.56
N MET A 194 -67.04 52.99 77.59
CA MET A 194 -68.17 52.58 78.41
C MET A 194 -67.88 52.76 79.91
N HIS A 195 -66.67 52.40 80.35
CA HIS A 195 -66.23 52.54 81.74
C HIS A 195 -66.14 54.01 82.16
N GLU A 196 -65.56 54.88 81.33
CA GLU A 196 -65.54 56.32 81.60
C GLU A 196 -66.95 56.90 81.67
N SER A 197 -67.84 56.52 80.75
CA SER A 197 -69.25 56.93 80.77
C SER A 197 -69.97 56.49 82.06
N ALA A 198 -69.77 55.24 82.51
CA ALA A 198 -70.33 54.73 83.76
C ALA A 198 -69.77 55.44 84.99
N ARG A 199 -68.46 55.74 84.98
CA ARG A 199 -67.78 56.51 86.03
C ARG A 199 -68.36 57.92 86.14
N ASP A 200 -68.63 58.59 85.02
CA ASP A 200 -69.24 59.92 85.00
C ASP A 200 -70.71 59.89 85.47
N ALA A 201 -71.49 58.89 85.07
CA ALA A 201 -72.85 58.70 85.58
C ALA A 201 -72.87 58.45 87.10
N ALA A 202 -71.90 57.70 87.63
CA ALA A 202 -71.76 57.46 89.08
C ALA A 202 -71.44 58.74 89.87
N LYS A 203 -70.63 59.66 89.32
CA LYS A 203 -70.39 60.99 89.93
C LYS A 203 -71.68 61.82 90.05
N GLY A 204 -72.66 61.59 89.17
CA GLY A 204 -73.99 62.20 89.26
C GLY A 204 -74.90 61.62 90.34
N LEU A 205 -74.53 60.47 90.92
CA LEU A 205 -75.24 59.81 92.03
C LEU A 205 -74.62 60.14 93.40
N ASP A 206 -73.42 60.73 93.45
CA ASP A 206 -72.78 61.25 94.67
C ASP A 206 -73.41 62.58 95.18
N VAL A 207 -74.66 62.85 94.81
CA VAL A 207 -75.47 63.91 95.43
C VAL A 207 -76.79 63.30 95.88
N VAL A 208 -76.82 62.70 97.09
CA VAL A 208 -77.86 62.92 98.11
C VAL A 208 -77.30 62.53 99.49
N VAL A 209 -76.93 63.57 100.26
CA VAL A 209 -77.22 63.81 101.70
C VAL A 209 -76.35 63.09 102.75
N PRO A 210 -75.98 63.76 103.87
CA PRO A 210 -76.43 65.08 104.36
C PRO A 210 -75.45 66.23 104.16
#